data_AF-A0A968P9M5-F1
#
_entry.id   AF-A0A968P9M5-F1
#
_cell.length_a   1.000
_cell.length_b   1.000
_cell.length_c   1.000
_cell.angle_alpha   90.00
_cell.angle_beta   90.00
_cell.angle_gamma   90.00
#
_symmetry.space_group_name_H-M   'P 1'
#
loop_
_entity.id
_entity.type
_entity.pdbx_description
1 polymer ?
#
loop_
_entity_poly.entity_id
_entity_poly.type
_entity_poly.pdbx_seq_one_letter_code
_entity_poly.pdbx_strand_id
1 'polypeptide(L)'
;MTDIAGARTAGDFARRFLPRAKAETNLETGSSLERLLKLQTELCDRVALPTAPYSEFETAVRGLSERIAREEAELGRLLVVPDDVLKRTLGPYLVPIQLAGVAAEGELNDYLNSLRKEPEPPSMAELMAGWHQTYAPAVQPVKTALGKALGARRSGDRIQLSSGCRELSAAVVPVLDHPQLLRSPDAQVNASLRKAYQHIQRLAGQCTAGNFKEVDKSLSLMQSELQIAAAALRKYSLQP
;
A
#
# COMPACT_ATOMS: atom_id res chain seq x y z
N MET A 1 23.80 -17.64 -0.07
CA MET A 1 24.48 -18.62 0.82
C MET A 1 23.53 -19.36 1.77
N THR A 2 22.22 -19.08 1.75
CA THR A 2 21.20 -19.70 2.62
C THR A 2 20.75 -21.11 2.20
N ASP A 3 21.13 -21.60 1.02
CA ASP A 3 20.62 -22.87 0.46
C ASP A 3 21.38 -24.14 0.92
N ILE A 4 22.67 -24.02 1.25
CA ILE A 4 23.52 -25.17 1.61
C ILE A 4 23.18 -25.70 3.01
N ALA A 5 22.74 -24.84 3.92
CA ALA A 5 22.32 -25.22 5.26
C ALA A 5 21.01 -26.04 5.23
N GLY A 6 20.08 -25.69 4.33
CA GLY A 6 18.85 -26.45 4.12
C GLY A 6 19.13 -27.85 3.59
N ALA A 7 19.99 -27.97 2.57
CA ALA A 7 20.37 -29.26 2.00
C ALA A 7 21.06 -30.20 3.02
N ARG A 8 21.95 -29.67 3.87
CA ARG A 8 22.59 -30.44 4.95
C ARG A 8 21.59 -30.93 5.99
N THR A 9 20.67 -30.06 6.41
CA THR A 9 19.63 -30.39 7.40
C THR A 9 18.70 -31.49 6.88
N ALA A 10 18.33 -31.44 5.59
CA ALA A 10 17.55 -32.50 4.94
C ALA A 10 18.31 -33.83 4.91
N GLY A 11 19.61 -33.81 4.59
CA GLY A 11 20.47 -35.01 4.61
C GLY A 11 20.67 -35.63 6.00
N ASP A 12 20.71 -34.81 7.06
CA ASP A 12 20.78 -35.29 8.45
C ASP A 12 19.44 -35.87 8.92
N PHE A 13 18.32 -35.24 8.54
CA PHE A 13 16.99 -35.75 8.81
C PHE A 13 16.79 -37.13 8.16
N ALA A 14 17.12 -37.28 6.88
CA ALA A 14 16.98 -38.55 6.17
C ALA A 14 17.78 -39.67 6.86
N ARG A 15 19.04 -39.41 7.24
CA ARG A 15 19.90 -40.38 7.95
C ARG A 15 19.34 -40.83 9.29
N ARG A 16 18.62 -39.95 10.00
CA ARG A 16 18.04 -40.27 11.32
C ARG A 16 16.78 -41.11 11.23
N PHE A 17 15.93 -40.88 10.24
CA PHE A 17 14.62 -41.55 10.12
C PHE A 17 14.66 -42.82 9.26
N LEU A 18 15.63 -42.92 8.36
CA LEU A 18 15.84 -44.06 7.46
C LEU A 18 15.87 -45.44 8.13
N PRO A 19 16.62 -45.66 9.23
CA PRO A 19 16.69 -46.99 9.84
C PRO A 19 15.33 -47.48 10.34
N ARG A 20 14.48 -46.55 10.79
CA ARG A 20 13.14 -46.84 11.29
C ARG A 20 12.17 -47.11 10.15
N ALA A 21 12.18 -46.24 9.12
CA ALA A 21 11.39 -46.45 7.91
C ALA A 21 11.70 -47.80 7.25
N LYS A 22 12.99 -48.18 7.16
CA LYS A 22 13.43 -49.48 6.62
C LYS A 22 12.90 -50.67 7.40
N ALA A 23 12.77 -50.56 8.72
CA ALA A 23 12.22 -51.62 9.57
C ALA A 23 10.70 -51.81 9.42
N GLU A 24 10.01 -50.77 8.94
CA GLU A 24 8.54 -50.73 8.84
C GLU A 24 8.04 -50.95 7.39
N THR A 25 8.93 -50.85 6.39
CA THR A 25 8.61 -51.06 4.98
C THR A 25 8.88 -52.50 4.51
N ASN A 26 8.19 -52.95 3.45
CA ASN A 26 8.56 -54.18 2.78
C ASN A 26 10.00 -54.10 2.20
N LEU A 27 10.65 -55.25 2.03
CA LEU A 27 12.07 -55.35 1.65
C LEU A 27 12.41 -54.57 0.37
N GLU A 28 11.49 -54.56 -0.59
CA GLU A 28 11.65 -53.94 -1.90
C GLU A 28 11.58 -52.41 -1.81
N THR A 29 10.61 -51.87 -1.07
CA THR A 29 10.46 -50.45 -0.78
C THR A 29 11.64 -49.92 0.02
N GLY A 30 12.06 -50.65 1.06
CA GLY A 30 13.22 -50.28 1.86
C GLY A 30 14.51 -50.23 1.03
N SER A 31 14.68 -51.17 0.10
CA SER A 31 15.83 -51.20 -0.81
C SER A 31 15.79 -50.07 -1.85
N SER A 32 14.61 -49.73 -2.38
CA SER A 32 14.43 -48.60 -3.31
C SER A 32 14.71 -47.26 -2.63
N LEU A 33 14.17 -47.06 -1.43
CA LEU A 33 14.41 -45.88 -0.61
C LEU A 33 15.90 -45.70 -0.27
N GLU A 34 16.60 -46.78 0.06
CA GLU A 34 18.05 -46.75 0.33
C GLU A 34 18.87 -46.35 -0.91
N ARG A 35 18.51 -46.86 -2.10
CA ARG A 35 19.17 -46.46 -3.36
C ARG A 35 18.94 -44.99 -3.67
N LEU A 36 17.70 -44.50 -3.54
CA LEU A 36 17.35 -43.10 -3.79
C LEU A 36 18.17 -42.16 -2.91
N LEU A 37 18.26 -42.45 -1.61
CA LEU A 37 18.97 -41.60 -0.66
C LEU A 37 20.48 -41.63 -0.84
N LYS A 38 21.03 -42.78 -1.25
CA LYS A 38 22.44 -42.87 -1.66
C LYS A 38 22.73 -41.97 -2.85
N LEU A 39 21.86 -41.96 -3.86
CA LEU A 39 22.00 -41.09 -5.03
C LEU A 39 21.88 -39.61 -4.69
N GLN A 40 20.93 -39.24 -3.82
CA GLN A 40 20.75 -37.86 -3.36
C GLN A 40 21.96 -37.39 -2.54
N THR A 41 22.54 -38.26 -1.70
CA THR A 41 23.78 -37.97 -0.97
C THR A 41 24.94 -37.75 -1.94
N GLU A 42 25.12 -38.64 -2.94
CA GLU A 42 26.16 -38.51 -3.98
C GLU A 42 26.01 -37.21 -4.79
N LEU A 43 24.77 -36.78 -5.06
CA LEU A 43 24.47 -35.50 -5.71
C LEU A 43 24.85 -34.32 -4.82
N CYS A 44 24.46 -34.33 -3.54
CA CYS A 44 24.80 -33.29 -2.59
C CYS A 44 26.33 -33.16 -2.42
N ASP A 45 27.05 -34.27 -2.30
CA ASP A 45 28.51 -34.25 -2.16
C ASP A 45 29.19 -33.66 -3.39
N ARG A 46 28.75 -34.03 -4.60
CA ARG A 46 29.29 -33.47 -5.86
C ARG A 46 29.03 -31.98 -5.98
N VAL A 47 27.82 -31.51 -5.65
CA VAL A 47 27.46 -30.09 -5.73
C VAL A 47 28.20 -29.27 -4.65
N ALA A 48 28.37 -29.83 -3.45
CA ALA A 48 29.05 -29.14 -2.35
C ALA A 48 30.56 -29.02 -2.58
N LEU A 49 31.18 -29.99 -3.25
CA LEU A 49 32.63 -30.06 -3.49
C LEU A 49 32.92 -30.43 -4.96
N PRO A 50 32.76 -29.50 -5.91
CA PRO A 50 33.04 -29.76 -7.31
C PRO A 50 34.56 -29.90 -7.54
N THR A 51 35.04 -31.12 -7.76
CA THR A 51 36.47 -31.41 -8.00
C THR A 51 36.84 -31.56 -9.48
N ALA A 52 35.84 -31.65 -10.37
CA ALA A 52 36.01 -31.89 -11.80
C ALA A 52 35.82 -30.60 -12.64
N PRO A 53 36.36 -30.54 -13.88
CA PRO A 53 36.03 -29.50 -14.84
C PRO A 53 34.52 -29.36 -15.05
N TYR A 54 34.05 -28.14 -15.32
CA TYR A 54 32.62 -27.82 -15.35
C TYR A 54 31.79 -28.74 -16.28
N SER A 55 32.30 -29.07 -17.47
CA SER A 55 31.61 -29.95 -18.42
C SER A 55 31.43 -31.39 -17.91
N GLU A 56 32.41 -31.90 -17.17
CA GLU A 56 32.34 -33.23 -16.54
C GLU A 56 31.43 -33.20 -15.32
N PHE A 57 31.51 -32.14 -14.53
CA PHE A 57 30.61 -31.89 -13.39
C PHE A 57 29.14 -31.84 -13.84
N GLU A 58 28.82 -31.06 -14.87
CA GLU A 58 27.46 -30.92 -15.39
C GLU A 58 26.93 -32.27 -15.91
N THR A 59 27.76 -33.02 -16.65
CA THR A 59 27.39 -34.36 -17.14
C THR A 59 27.13 -35.33 -15.99
N ALA A 60 27.97 -35.30 -14.94
CA ALA A 60 27.81 -36.16 -13.76
C ALA A 60 26.56 -35.81 -12.94
N VAL A 61 26.28 -34.52 -12.74
CA VAL A 61 25.07 -34.05 -12.05
C VAL A 61 23.82 -34.47 -12.83
N ARG A 62 23.80 -34.27 -14.15
CA ARG A 62 22.67 -34.67 -15.00
C ARG A 62 22.40 -36.17 -14.93
N GLY A 63 23.45 -36.98 -15.04
CA GLY A 63 23.34 -38.44 -14.94
C GLY A 63 22.84 -38.92 -13.56
N LEU A 64 23.21 -38.23 -12.47
CA LEU A 64 22.67 -38.50 -11.15
C LEU A 64 21.19 -38.13 -11.04
N SER A 65 20.80 -36.95 -11.52
CA SER A 65 19.40 -36.50 -11.50
C SER A 65 18.47 -37.46 -12.26
N GLU A 66 18.90 -38.00 -13.40
CA GLU A 66 18.13 -39.02 -14.14
C GLU A 66 17.99 -40.33 -13.37
N ARG A 67 19.03 -40.76 -12.64
CA ARG A 67 18.97 -41.96 -11.80
C ARG A 67 18.04 -41.75 -10.60
N ILE A 68 18.09 -40.57 -9.98
CA ILE A 68 17.17 -40.17 -8.91
C ILE A 68 15.74 -40.23 -9.40
N ALA A 69 15.43 -39.61 -10.54
CA ALA A 69 14.08 -39.62 -11.11
C ALA A 69 13.56 -41.04 -11.41
N ARG A 70 14.43 -41.96 -11.85
CA ARG A 70 14.06 -43.37 -12.05
C ARG A 70 13.75 -44.10 -10.75
N GLU A 71 14.58 -43.93 -9.72
CA GLU A 71 14.32 -44.53 -8.41
C GLU A 71 13.10 -43.89 -7.72
N GLU A 72 12.85 -42.59 -7.91
CA GLU A 72 11.63 -41.92 -7.43
C GLU A 72 10.37 -42.49 -8.11
N ALA A 73 10.42 -42.73 -9.42
CA ALA A 73 9.32 -43.35 -10.14
C ALA A 73 9.06 -44.78 -9.66
N GLU A 74 10.12 -45.55 -9.39
CA GLU A 74 10.01 -46.92 -8.89
C GLU A 74 9.52 -46.98 -7.45
N LEU A 75 10.07 -46.12 -6.57
CA LEU A 75 9.58 -45.96 -5.21
C LEU A 75 8.11 -45.50 -5.22
N GLY A 76 7.73 -44.61 -6.13
CA GLY A 76 6.35 -44.20 -6.34
C GLY A 76 5.42 -45.37 -6.68
N ARG A 77 5.87 -46.32 -7.51
CA ARG A 77 5.13 -47.56 -7.83
C ARG A 77 5.00 -48.48 -6.61
N LEU A 78 6.08 -48.65 -5.84
CA LEU A 78 6.11 -49.50 -4.65
C LEU A 78 5.28 -48.91 -3.48
N LEU A 79 5.20 -47.58 -3.43
CA LEU A 79 4.43 -46.83 -2.44
C LEU A 79 2.99 -46.53 -2.87
N VAL A 80 2.51 -47.08 -3.99
CA VAL A 80 1.07 -47.04 -4.31
C VAL A 80 0.35 -47.91 -3.30
N VAL A 81 -0.04 -47.30 -2.18
CA VAL A 81 -0.97 -47.88 -1.23
C VAL A 81 -2.34 -47.85 -1.91
N PRO A 82 -2.99 -49.01 -2.10
CA PRO A 82 -4.35 -49.05 -2.62
C PRO A 82 -5.26 -48.10 -1.83
N ASP A 83 -6.10 -47.33 -2.52
CA ASP A 83 -6.96 -46.29 -1.94
C ASP A 83 -7.80 -46.79 -0.76
N ASP A 84 -8.21 -48.06 -0.78
CA ASP A 84 -8.97 -48.72 0.26
C ASP A 84 -8.13 -48.99 1.52
N VAL A 85 -6.86 -49.39 1.35
CA VAL A 85 -5.90 -49.56 2.45
C VAL A 85 -5.51 -48.20 3.02
N LEU A 86 -5.29 -47.20 2.18
CA LEU A 86 -4.96 -45.84 2.61
C LEU A 86 -6.11 -45.22 3.42
N LYS A 87 -7.35 -45.30 2.93
CA LYS A 87 -8.54 -44.81 3.64
C LYS A 87 -8.76 -45.54 4.96
N ARG A 88 -8.51 -46.85 5.01
CA ARG A 88 -8.68 -47.64 6.23
C ARG A 88 -7.61 -47.29 7.28
N THR A 89 -6.35 -47.15 6.86
CA THR A 89 -5.23 -46.85 7.75
C THR A 89 -5.23 -45.39 8.22
N LEU A 90 -5.54 -44.45 7.34
CA LEU A 90 -5.62 -43.03 7.68
C LEU A 90 -6.97 -42.61 8.28
N GLY A 91 -8.01 -43.45 8.21
CA GLY A 91 -9.35 -43.16 8.72
C GLY A 91 -9.38 -42.49 10.11
N PRO A 92 -8.66 -43.02 11.12
CA PRO A 92 -8.58 -42.42 12.45
C PRO A 92 -7.82 -41.07 12.50
N TYR A 93 -6.94 -40.81 11.53
CA TYR A 93 -6.06 -39.65 11.48
C TYR A 93 -6.53 -38.55 10.52
N LEU A 94 -7.45 -38.84 9.60
CA LEU A 94 -7.93 -37.89 8.60
C LEU A 94 -8.55 -36.64 9.23
N VAL A 95 -9.37 -36.80 10.26
CA VAL A 95 -9.99 -35.66 10.96
C VAL A 95 -8.93 -34.80 11.69
N PRO A 96 -8.01 -35.38 12.49
CA PRO A 96 -6.88 -34.62 13.04
C PRO A 96 -6.02 -33.91 11.99
N ILE A 97 -5.72 -34.57 10.86
CA ILE A 97 -4.93 -33.99 9.76
C ILE A 97 -5.66 -32.82 9.11
N GLN A 98 -6.96 -32.95 8.86
CA GLN A 98 -7.79 -31.87 8.31
C GLN A 98 -7.88 -30.68 9.28
N LEU A 99 -8.08 -30.95 10.58
CA LEU A 99 -8.11 -29.90 11.60
C LEU A 99 -6.76 -29.20 11.77
N ALA A 100 -5.65 -29.94 11.69
CA ALA A 100 -4.30 -29.37 11.68
C ALA A 100 -4.03 -28.54 10.42
N GLY A 101 -4.55 -28.95 9.26
CA GLY A 101 -4.50 -28.18 8.02
C GLY A 101 -5.26 -26.85 8.13
N VAL A 102 -6.46 -26.87 8.69
CA VAL A 102 -7.26 -25.65 8.94
C VAL A 102 -6.57 -24.72 9.95
N ALA A 103 -5.96 -25.27 11.01
CA ALA A 103 -5.21 -24.48 11.97
C ALA A 103 -3.94 -23.86 11.35
N ALA A 104 -3.20 -24.62 10.54
CA ALA A 104 -2.03 -24.14 9.82
C ALA A 104 -2.38 -23.07 8.75
N GLU A 105 -3.53 -23.19 8.08
CA GLU A 105 -4.05 -22.15 7.19
C GLU A 105 -4.43 -20.88 7.96
N GLY A 106 -4.98 -21.02 9.17
CA GLY A 106 -5.22 -19.90 10.09
C GLY A 106 -3.93 -19.17 10.45
N GLU A 107 -2.92 -19.90 10.94
CA GLU A 107 -1.62 -19.34 11.31
C GLU A 107 -0.89 -18.70 10.11
N LEU A 108 -0.98 -19.31 8.93
CA LEU A 108 -0.43 -18.75 7.70
C LEU A 108 -1.13 -17.44 7.31
N ASN A 109 -2.46 -17.38 7.40
CA ASN A 109 -3.22 -16.17 7.12
C ASN A 109 -2.92 -15.06 8.14
N ASP A 110 -2.79 -15.41 9.42
CA ASP A 110 -2.41 -14.46 10.47
C ASP A 110 -1.00 -13.91 10.23
N TYR A 111 -0.05 -14.77 9.85
CA TYR A 111 1.29 -14.34 9.45
C TYR A 111 1.27 -13.45 8.21
N LEU A 112 0.55 -13.82 7.15
CA LEU A 112 0.40 -13.00 5.94
C LEU A 112 -0.26 -11.64 6.23
N ASN A 113 -1.24 -11.60 7.14
CA ASN A 113 -1.86 -10.36 7.61
C ASN A 113 -0.89 -9.55 8.49
N SER A 114 -0.04 -10.18 9.30
CA SER A 114 1.01 -9.49 10.05
C SER A 114 2.10 -8.87 9.15
N LEU A 115 2.30 -9.45 7.97
CA LEU A 115 3.19 -8.91 6.93
C LEU A 115 2.56 -7.81 6.10
N ARG A 116 1.22 -7.65 6.12
CA ARG A 116 0.58 -6.46 5.54
C ARG A 116 0.94 -5.27 6.41
N LYS A 117 1.81 -4.41 5.89
CA LYS A 117 2.00 -3.07 6.46
C LYS A 117 0.63 -2.42 6.58
N GLU A 118 0.26 -2.00 7.78
CA GLU A 118 -0.86 -1.09 7.96
C GLU A 118 -0.66 0.09 6.99
N PRO A 119 -1.71 0.50 6.25
CA PRO A 119 -1.60 1.64 5.36
C PRO A 119 -1.15 2.83 6.20
N GLU A 120 0.00 3.38 5.82
CA GLU A 120 0.56 4.54 6.50
C GLU A 120 -0.49 5.66 6.47
N PRO A 121 -0.76 6.33 7.61
CA PRO A 121 -1.75 7.38 7.63
C PRO A 121 -1.40 8.43 6.57
N PRO A 122 -2.40 9.00 5.87
CA PRO A 122 -2.15 9.96 4.81
C PRO A 122 -1.30 11.11 5.36
N SER A 123 -0.26 11.44 4.62
CA SER A 123 0.62 12.55 4.92
C SER A 123 -0.17 13.87 4.94
N MET A 124 0.34 14.87 5.65
CA MET A 124 -0.28 16.20 5.65
C MET A 124 -0.41 16.78 4.23
N ALA A 125 0.54 16.47 3.34
CA ALA A 125 0.49 16.90 1.94
C ALA A 125 -0.70 16.27 1.19
N GLU A 126 -0.97 14.99 1.40
CA GLU A 126 -2.11 14.28 0.79
C GLU A 126 -3.45 14.81 1.33
N LEU A 127 -3.54 15.04 2.64
CA LEU A 127 -4.72 15.65 3.27
C LEU A 127 -4.98 17.06 2.72
N MET A 128 -3.92 17.88 2.60
CA MET A 128 -4.01 19.23 2.04
C MET A 128 -4.42 19.22 0.57
N ALA A 129 -3.89 18.28 -0.23
CA ALA A 129 -4.27 18.13 -1.63
C ALA A 129 -5.74 17.73 -1.79
N GLY A 130 -6.22 16.76 -1.00
CA GLY A 130 -7.63 16.33 -1.01
C GLY A 130 -8.59 17.45 -0.61
N TRP A 131 -8.24 18.22 0.43
CA TRP A 131 -9.01 19.41 0.81
C TRP A 131 -9.01 20.47 -0.31
N HIS A 132 -7.85 20.76 -0.92
CA HIS A 132 -7.71 21.80 -1.95
C HIS A 132 -8.52 21.50 -3.21
N GLN A 133 -8.60 20.23 -3.63
CA GLN A 133 -9.44 19.79 -4.75
C GLN A 133 -10.92 20.15 -4.57
N THR A 134 -11.40 20.17 -3.33
CA THR A 134 -12.78 20.56 -3.02
C THR A 134 -12.93 22.08 -2.86
N TYR A 135 -11.95 22.70 -2.20
CA TYR A 135 -11.92 24.13 -1.92
C TYR A 135 -11.81 24.99 -3.18
N ALA A 136 -10.85 24.71 -4.06
CA ALA A 136 -10.52 25.55 -5.21
C ALA A 136 -11.71 25.81 -6.17
N PRO A 137 -12.48 24.81 -6.62
CA PRO A 137 -13.64 25.06 -7.48
C PRO A 137 -14.76 25.80 -6.74
N ALA A 138 -14.97 25.51 -5.45
CA ALA A 138 -16.02 26.15 -4.65
C ALA A 138 -15.80 27.66 -4.48
N VAL A 139 -14.55 28.12 -4.46
CA VAL A 139 -14.22 29.55 -4.29
C VAL A 139 -14.03 30.33 -5.59
N GLN A 140 -14.05 29.64 -6.73
CA GLN A 140 -13.89 30.25 -8.06
C GLN A 140 -14.91 31.37 -8.37
N PRO A 141 -16.20 31.27 -7.97
CA PRO A 141 -17.14 32.38 -8.13
C PRO A 141 -16.73 33.64 -7.37
N VAL A 142 -16.19 33.48 -6.14
CA VAL A 142 -15.70 34.61 -5.33
C VAL A 142 -14.53 35.29 -6.00
N LYS A 143 -13.56 34.50 -6.50
CA LYS A 143 -12.39 35.02 -7.24
C LYS A 143 -12.81 35.82 -8.48
N THR A 144 -13.79 35.31 -9.21
CA THR A 144 -14.34 35.95 -10.42
C THR A 144 -15.03 37.27 -10.08
N ALA A 145 -15.94 37.26 -9.09
CA ALA A 145 -16.66 38.46 -8.67
C ALA A 145 -15.73 39.53 -8.07
N LEU A 146 -14.73 39.12 -7.29
CA LEU A 146 -13.71 40.02 -6.74
C LEU A 146 -12.89 40.66 -7.87
N GLY A 147 -12.48 39.87 -8.87
CA GLY A 147 -11.79 40.36 -10.06
C GLY A 147 -12.58 41.43 -10.81
N LYS A 148 -13.88 41.20 -11.02
CA LYS A 148 -14.80 42.18 -11.64
C LYS A 148 -14.89 43.46 -10.82
N ALA A 149 -15.14 43.35 -9.51
CA ALA A 149 -15.26 44.50 -8.61
C ALA A 149 -13.96 45.34 -8.59
N LEU A 150 -12.80 44.70 -8.47
CA LEU A 150 -11.50 45.38 -8.49
C LEU A 150 -11.15 45.95 -9.88
N GLY A 151 -11.60 45.31 -10.96
CA GLY A 151 -11.49 45.84 -12.32
C GLY A 151 -12.29 47.13 -12.49
N ALA A 152 -13.58 47.09 -12.16
CA ALA A 152 -14.47 48.25 -12.24
C ALA A 152 -14.02 49.41 -11.33
N ARG A 153 -13.48 49.10 -10.15
CA ARG A 153 -12.89 50.09 -9.27
C ARG A 153 -11.72 50.82 -9.91
N ARG A 154 -10.82 50.09 -10.59
CA ARG A 154 -9.65 50.66 -11.26
C ARG A 154 -10.02 51.50 -12.47
N SER A 155 -11.08 51.15 -13.19
CA SER A 155 -11.57 51.93 -14.34
C SER A 155 -12.44 53.12 -13.95
N GLY A 156 -12.86 53.24 -12.69
CA GLY A 156 -13.80 54.27 -12.25
C GLY A 156 -15.25 54.05 -12.68
N ASP A 157 -15.58 52.87 -13.22
CA ASP A 157 -16.93 52.52 -13.64
C ASP A 157 -17.82 52.18 -12.44
N ARG A 158 -18.62 53.16 -12.00
CA ARG A 158 -19.50 53.03 -10.83
C ARG A 158 -20.61 52.00 -11.00
N ILE A 159 -21.12 51.82 -12.23
CA ILE A 159 -22.21 50.88 -12.52
C ILE A 159 -21.67 49.45 -12.40
N GLN A 160 -20.55 49.18 -13.07
CA GLN A 160 -19.87 47.88 -12.98
C GLN A 160 -19.36 47.59 -11.57
N LEU A 161 -18.92 48.61 -10.82
CA LEU A 161 -18.49 48.44 -9.44
C LEU A 161 -19.65 47.99 -8.54
N SER A 162 -20.80 48.65 -8.64
CA SER A 162 -22.00 48.27 -7.89
C SER A 162 -22.50 46.87 -8.26
N SER A 163 -22.47 46.51 -9.55
CA SER A 163 -22.79 45.15 -10.00
C SER A 163 -21.80 44.11 -9.43
N GLY A 164 -20.50 44.36 -9.59
CA GLY A 164 -19.44 43.47 -9.10
C GLY A 164 -19.47 43.27 -7.59
N CYS A 165 -19.80 44.31 -6.81
CA CYS A 165 -19.93 44.19 -5.36
C CYS A 165 -21.16 43.39 -4.92
N ARG A 166 -22.28 43.49 -5.65
CA ARG A 166 -23.46 42.63 -5.43
C ARG A 166 -23.17 41.17 -5.78
N GLU A 167 -22.52 40.93 -6.92
CA GLU A 167 -22.05 39.59 -7.30
C GLU A 167 -21.09 39.01 -6.25
N LEU A 168 -20.16 39.83 -5.74
CA LEU A 168 -19.21 39.40 -4.71
C LEU A 168 -19.92 39.06 -3.40
N SER A 169 -20.90 39.88 -2.99
CA SER A 169 -21.72 39.61 -1.81
C SER A 169 -22.51 38.31 -1.95
N ALA A 170 -23.05 38.02 -3.13
CA ALA A 170 -23.77 36.78 -3.38
C ALA A 170 -22.84 35.56 -3.41
N ALA A 171 -21.64 35.71 -4.00
CA ALA A 171 -20.68 34.62 -4.13
C ALA A 171 -20.02 34.21 -2.79
N VAL A 172 -19.83 35.16 -1.88
CA VAL A 172 -19.14 34.88 -0.60
C VAL A 172 -20.03 34.16 0.43
N VAL A 173 -21.34 34.37 0.37
CA VAL A 173 -22.31 33.78 1.32
C VAL A 173 -22.24 32.25 1.31
N PRO A 174 -22.32 31.54 0.18
CA PRO A 174 -22.19 30.08 0.15
C PRO A 174 -20.87 29.55 0.73
N VAL A 175 -19.76 30.28 0.56
CA VAL A 175 -18.46 29.85 1.11
C VAL A 175 -18.43 29.98 2.63
N LEU A 176 -19.02 31.04 3.19
CA LEU A 176 -19.09 31.25 4.63
C LEU A 176 -20.14 30.36 5.31
N ASP A 177 -21.23 30.04 4.63
CA ASP A 177 -22.30 29.16 5.12
C ASP A 177 -21.89 27.68 5.14
N HIS A 178 -20.86 27.30 4.39
CA HIS A 178 -20.29 25.94 4.39
C HIS A 178 -18.92 25.93 5.07
N PRO A 179 -18.84 25.97 6.41
CA PRO A 179 -17.57 26.10 7.14
C PRO A 179 -16.59 24.94 6.90
N GLN A 180 -17.08 23.80 6.39
CA GLN A 180 -16.23 22.66 6.00
C GLN A 180 -15.31 23.00 4.82
N LEU A 181 -15.71 23.90 3.92
CA LEU A 181 -14.87 24.34 2.79
C LEU A 181 -13.60 25.06 3.26
N LEU A 182 -13.70 25.81 4.36
CA LEU A 182 -12.58 26.57 4.92
C LEU A 182 -11.79 25.79 5.99
N ARG A 183 -12.24 24.59 6.38
CA ARG A 183 -11.54 23.72 7.34
C ARG A 183 -10.38 22.99 6.68
N SER A 184 -9.33 23.74 6.37
CA SER A 184 -8.05 23.18 5.96
C SER A 184 -7.44 22.32 7.10
N PRO A 185 -6.80 21.18 6.76
CA PRO A 185 -5.98 20.41 7.71
C PRO A 185 -4.89 21.23 8.39
N ASP A 186 -4.34 22.23 7.69
CA ASP A 186 -3.40 23.19 8.26
C ASP A 186 -4.16 24.32 8.99
N ALA A 187 -3.93 24.42 10.30
CA ALA A 187 -4.61 25.37 11.16
C ALA A 187 -4.34 26.84 10.76
N GLN A 188 -3.15 27.16 10.26
CA GLN A 188 -2.79 28.50 9.84
C GLN A 188 -3.53 28.87 8.55
N VAL A 189 -3.63 27.94 7.59
CA VAL A 189 -4.40 28.12 6.36
C VAL A 189 -5.88 28.34 6.69
N ASN A 190 -6.48 27.48 7.53
CA ASN A 190 -7.87 27.59 7.97
C ASN A 190 -8.17 28.96 8.62
N ALA A 191 -7.36 29.38 9.58
CA ALA A 191 -7.55 30.65 10.28
C ALA A 191 -7.46 31.86 9.33
N SER A 192 -6.44 31.87 8.47
CA SER A 192 -6.18 33.00 7.57
C SER A 192 -7.25 33.10 6.47
N LEU A 193 -7.64 31.98 5.87
CA LEU A 193 -8.72 31.96 4.87
C LEU A 193 -10.04 32.43 5.45
N ARG A 194 -10.44 31.95 6.64
CA ARG A 194 -11.67 32.41 7.29
C ARG A 194 -11.71 33.92 7.49
N LYS A 195 -10.62 34.50 8.01
CA LYS A 195 -10.51 35.95 8.16
C LYS A 195 -10.60 36.65 6.80
N ALA A 196 -9.88 36.16 5.78
CA ALA A 196 -9.93 36.72 4.43
C ALA A 196 -11.37 36.74 3.87
N TYR A 197 -12.12 35.65 3.97
CA TYR A 197 -13.52 35.60 3.50
C TYR A 197 -14.46 36.50 4.33
N GLN A 198 -14.23 36.64 5.63
CA GLN A 198 -14.96 37.62 6.45
C GLN A 198 -14.64 39.06 6.04
N HIS A 199 -13.40 39.35 5.61
CA HIS A 199 -13.03 40.64 5.06
C HIS A 199 -13.63 40.87 3.67
N ILE A 200 -13.73 39.83 2.83
CA ILE A 200 -14.42 39.89 1.53
C ILE A 200 -15.91 40.23 1.72
N GLN A 201 -16.59 39.58 2.67
CA GLN A 201 -17.99 39.86 2.97
C GLN A 201 -18.20 41.31 3.44
N ARG A 202 -17.36 41.79 4.35
CA ARG A 202 -17.38 43.19 4.81
C ARG A 202 -17.12 44.17 3.67
N LEU A 203 -16.12 43.89 2.83
CA LEU A 203 -15.79 44.68 1.64
C LEU A 203 -17.00 44.78 0.70
N ALA A 204 -17.64 43.65 0.40
CA ALA A 204 -18.80 43.61 -0.48
C ALA A 204 -19.95 44.47 0.07
N GLY A 205 -20.29 44.30 1.35
CA GLY A 205 -21.35 45.08 2.01
C GLY A 205 -21.05 46.58 2.08
N GLN A 206 -19.82 46.97 2.40
CA GLN A 206 -19.39 48.37 2.42
C GLN A 206 -19.40 49.00 1.02
N CYS A 207 -19.01 48.22 0.00
CA CYS A 207 -19.05 48.67 -1.38
C CYS A 207 -20.48 48.88 -1.86
N THR A 208 -21.41 47.97 -1.56
CA THR A 208 -22.84 48.14 -1.90
C THR A 208 -23.48 49.32 -1.16
N ALA A 209 -22.98 49.66 0.03
CA ALA A 209 -23.41 50.82 0.81
C ALA A 209 -22.73 52.14 0.39
N GLY A 210 -21.79 52.12 -0.56
CA GLY A 210 -21.05 53.31 -1.00
C GLY A 210 -20.01 53.83 0.00
N ASN A 211 -19.63 53.05 1.02
CA ASN A 211 -18.66 53.44 2.03
C ASN A 211 -17.22 53.10 1.61
N PHE A 212 -16.68 53.84 0.65
CA PHE A 212 -15.39 53.54 0.02
C PHE A 212 -14.18 53.61 0.96
N LYS A 213 -14.24 54.43 2.02
CA LYS A 213 -13.17 54.50 3.03
C LYS A 213 -12.99 53.16 3.76
N GLU A 214 -14.11 52.52 4.12
CA GLU A 214 -14.07 51.22 4.78
C GLU A 214 -13.74 50.09 3.79
N VAL A 215 -14.12 50.22 2.52
CA VAL A 215 -13.73 49.29 1.45
C VAL A 215 -12.21 49.17 1.37
N ASP A 216 -11.47 50.28 1.44
CA ASP A 216 -10.00 50.26 1.42
C ASP A 216 -9.38 49.53 2.60
N LYS A 217 -9.92 49.77 3.80
CA LYS A 217 -9.49 49.07 5.00
C LYS A 217 -9.74 47.56 4.88
N SER A 218 -10.93 47.17 4.45
CA SER A 218 -11.29 45.76 4.27
C SER A 218 -10.44 45.09 3.18
N LEU A 219 -10.10 45.82 2.11
CA LEU A 219 -9.23 45.32 1.03
C LEU A 219 -7.81 45.05 1.54
N SER A 220 -7.22 45.97 2.31
CA SER A 220 -5.88 45.80 2.88
C SER A 220 -5.82 44.61 3.85
N LEU A 221 -6.81 44.48 4.74
CA LEU A 221 -6.90 43.36 5.67
C LEU A 221 -7.09 42.02 4.95
N MET A 222 -7.96 41.96 3.95
CA MET A 222 -8.15 40.79 3.09
C MET A 222 -6.83 40.39 2.42
N GLN A 223 -6.11 41.34 1.82
CA GLN A 223 -4.84 41.06 1.14
C GLN A 223 -3.78 40.51 2.10
N SER A 224 -3.68 41.08 3.31
CA SER A 224 -2.77 40.58 4.34
C SER A 224 -3.08 39.12 4.71
N GLU A 225 -4.34 38.79 4.98
CA GLU A 225 -4.74 37.43 5.36
C GLU A 225 -4.55 36.42 4.21
N LEU A 226 -4.83 36.83 2.96
CA LEU A 226 -4.55 36.00 1.78
C LEU A 226 -3.06 35.76 1.56
N GLN A 227 -2.19 36.74 1.86
CA GLN A 227 -0.75 36.55 1.78
C GLN A 227 -0.23 35.57 2.84
N ILE A 228 -0.79 35.62 4.06
CA ILE A 228 -0.47 34.64 5.11
C ILE A 228 -0.92 33.24 4.70
N ALA A 229 -2.14 33.10 4.18
CA ALA A 229 -2.65 31.84 3.65
C ALA A 229 -1.78 31.30 2.50
N ALA A 230 -1.39 32.18 1.56
CA ALA A 230 -0.53 31.82 0.43
C ALA A 230 0.84 31.29 0.91
N ALA A 231 1.45 31.96 1.88
CA ALA A 231 2.75 31.55 2.43
C ALA A 231 2.67 30.18 3.11
N ALA A 232 1.57 29.89 3.82
CA ALA A 232 1.34 28.59 4.43
C ALA A 232 1.09 27.49 3.36
N LEU A 233 0.29 27.79 2.33
CA LEU A 233 -0.03 26.85 1.24
C LEU A 233 1.17 26.48 0.36
N ARG A 234 2.17 27.36 0.22
CA ARG A 234 3.40 27.09 -0.55
C ARG A 234 4.16 25.87 -0.04
N LYS A 235 4.08 25.53 1.24
CA LYS A 235 4.70 24.32 1.82
C LYS A 235 4.19 23.02 1.18
N TYR A 236 2.98 23.07 0.62
CA TYR A 236 2.30 21.95 -0.01
C TYR A 236 2.19 22.11 -1.54
N SER A 237 2.87 23.10 -2.12
CA SER A 237 2.75 23.45 -3.55
C SER A 237 1.34 23.84 -3.99
N LEU A 238 0.55 24.45 -3.10
CA LEU A 238 -0.84 24.88 -3.34
C LEU A 238 -0.96 26.41 -3.39
N GLN A 239 -2.09 26.90 -3.92
CA GLN A 239 -2.43 28.33 -4.00
C GLN A 239 -3.79 28.63 -3.37
N PRO A 240 -3.96 29.79 -2.70
CA PRO A 240 -5.21 30.18 -2.05
C PRO A 240 -6.32 30.56 -3.03
#